data_AF-A0A267MR12-F1
#
_entry.id   AF-A0A267MR12-F1
#
_cell.length_a   1.000
_cell.length_b   1.000
_cell.length_c   1.000
_cell.angle_alpha   90.00
_cell.angle_beta   90.00
_cell.angle_gamma   90.00
#
_symmetry.space_group_name_H-M   'P 1'
#
loop_
_entity.id
_entity.type
_entity.pdbx_description
1 polymer ?
#
loop_
_entity_poly.entity_id
_entity_poly.type
_entity_poly.pdbx_seq_one_letter_code
_entity_poly.pdbx_strand_id
1 'polypeptide(L)'
;MAFKLPKDTRKYFDLIDRRTDGGVKFKTLFDKYYLCLMAGLYKGNIGVVEKIEKDRFIEYYPDLYEGVNELIMGLLIDAEMERRDIQRQDKRRIENLMLEIIDHNSVTKLSETGMELLNRYAVSGMELIRDNIPKTSELETFLIHYYNLLKPEEDILILQ
;
A
#
# COMPACT_ATOMS: atom_id res chain seq x y z
N MET A 1 -6.85 -7.28 -14.58
CA MET A 1 -6.75 -5.92 -13.99
C MET A 1 -5.31 -5.60 -13.62
N ALA A 2 -4.96 -4.34 -13.40
CA ALA A 2 -3.57 -3.88 -13.23
C ALA A 2 -3.43 -2.95 -12.02
N PHE A 3 -2.20 -2.79 -11.53
CA PHE A 3 -1.87 -1.79 -10.52
C PHE A 3 -2.01 -0.38 -11.11
N LYS A 4 -2.61 0.50 -10.32
CA LYS A 4 -2.85 1.89 -10.66
C LYS A 4 -2.37 2.76 -9.51
N LEU A 5 -1.62 3.81 -9.83
CA LEU A 5 -1.14 4.70 -8.79
C LEU A 5 -2.29 5.51 -8.20
N PRO A 6 -2.18 5.88 -6.91
CA PRO A 6 -2.87 7.05 -6.42
C PRO A 6 -2.47 8.30 -7.23
N LYS A 7 -3.41 9.23 -7.40
CA LYS A 7 -3.10 10.55 -7.92
C LYS A 7 -2.06 11.24 -7.04
N ASP A 8 -1.29 12.13 -7.67
CA ASP A 8 -0.19 12.88 -7.06
C ASP A 8 1.03 12.07 -6.61
N THR A 9 1.00 10.74 -6.60
CA THR A 9 2.16 9.90 -6.21
C THR A 9 3.42 10.29 -6.98
N ARG A 10 3.33 10.40 -8.30
CA ARG A 10 4.47 10.80 -9.15
C ARG A 10 5.02 12.16 -8.73
N LYS A 11 4.14 13.16 -8.58
CA LYS A 11 4.50 14.54 -8.23
C LYS A 11 5.07 14.65 -6.81
N TYR A 12 4.58 13.85 -5.87
CA TYR A 12 5.04 13.86 -4.49
C TYR A 12 6.48 13.33 -4.39
N PHE A 13 6.76 12.19 -5.04
CA PHE A 13 8.06 11.53 -4.98
C PHE A 13 9.10 12.07 -5.98
N ASP A 14 8.70 12.95 -6.90
CA ASP A 14 9.56 13.53 -7.94
C ASP A 14 10.80 14.26 -7.37
N LEU A 15 10.69 14.87 -6.19
CA LEU A 15 11.84 15.50 -5.52
C LEU A 15 12.93 14.50 -5.14
N ILE A 16 12.55 13.30 -4.70
CA ILE A 16 13.47 12.21 -4.37
C ILE A 16 14.10 11.64 -5.65
N ASP A 17 13.30 11.47 -6.70
CA ASP A 17 13.78 10.94 -7.99
C ASP A 17 14.81 11.86 -8.67
N ARG A 18 14.62 13.18 -8.54
CA ARG A 18 15.46 14.19 -9.20
C ARG A 18 16.77 14.51 -8.46
N ARG A 19 16.99 13.94 -7.28
CA ARG A 19 18.24 14.14 -6.53
C ARG A 19 19.46 13.76 -7.39
N THR A 20 20.43 14.64 -7.60
CA THR A 20 21.57 14.39 -8.52
C THR A 20 22.91 14.16 -7.84
N ASP A 21 22.98 14.31 -6.52
CA ASP A 21 24.21 14.25 -5.70
C ASP A 21 24.74 12.83 -5.41
N GLY A 22 24.18 11.80 -6.07
CA GLY A 22 24.56 10.40 -5.83
C GLY A 22 23.87 9.72 -4.63
N GLY A 23 22.91 10.38 -3.98
CA GLY A 23 22.08 9.78 -2.92
C GLY A 23 21.18 8.62 -3.40
N VAL A 24 20.68 7.83 -2.45
CA VAL A 24 19.81 6.67 -2.74
C VAL A 24 18.45 7.15 -3.26
N LYS A 25 17.89 6.41 -4.22
CA LYS A 25 16.57 6.68 -4.83
C LYS A 25 15.71 5.42 -4.86
N PHE A 26 14.42 5.63 -5.09
CA PHE A 26 13.54 4.53 -5.50
C PHE A 26 14.01 3.95 -6.84
N LYS A 27 14.00 2.63 -6.94
CA LYS A 27 14.41 1.91 -8.15
C LYS A 27 13.26 1.84 -9.15
N THR A 28 12.04 1.74 -8.64
CA THR A 28 10.84 1.55 -9.46
C THR A 28 9.70 2.44 -8.99
N LEU A 29 8.73 2.64 -9.89
CA LEU A 29 7.46 3.26 -9.54
C LEU A 29 6.63 2.38 -8.59
N PHE A 30 6.85 1.07 -8.63
CA PHE A 30 6.19 0.13 -7.74
C PHE A 30 6.65 0.30 -6.29
N ASP A 31 7.89 0.74 -6.03
CA ASP A 31 8.36 1.04 -4.66
C ASP A 31 7.48 2.10 -3.99
N LYS A 32 7.12 3.14 -4.75
CA LYS A 32 6.25 4.23 -4.28
C LYS A 32 4.83 3.74 -4.07
N TYR A 33 4.32 2.94 -5.01
CA TYR A 33 3.02 2.29 -4.87
C TYR A 33 2.96 1.40 -3.63
N TYR A 34 3.98 0.58 -3.41
CA TYR A 34 4.08 -0.35 -2.29
C TYR A 34 4.07 0.38 -0.95
N LEU A 35 4.84 1.48 -0.82
CA LEU A 35 4.80 2.33 0.37
C LEU A 35 3.40 2.95 0.59
N CYS A 36 2.76 3.44 -0.46
CA CYS A 36 1.38 3.94 -0.35
C CYS A 36 0.43 2.82 0.08
N LEU A 37 0.57 1.61 -0.48
CA LEU A 37 -0.26 0.47 -0.14
C LEU A 37 -0.09 0.04 1.32
N MET A 38 1.15 -0.12 1.79
CA MET A 38 1.44 -0.55 3.16
C MET A 38 0.91 0.46 4.18
N ALA A 39 1.10 1.76 3.94
CA ALA A 39 0.53 2.80 4.80
C ALA A 39 -1.01 2.80 4.80
N GLY A 40 -1.63 2.49 3.65
CA GLY A 40 -3.08 2.38 3.53
C GLY A 40 -3.65 1.18 4.29
N LEU A 41 -3.03 0.01 4.11
CA LEU A 41 -3.40 -1.22 4.81
C LEU A 41 -3.24 -1.05 6.32
N TYR A 42 -2.15 -0.45 6.78
CA TYR A 42 -1.93 -0.13 8.20
C TYR A 42 -3.03 0.78 8.77
N LYS A 43 -3.51 1.77 8.00
CA LYS A 43 -4.60 2.66 8.41
C LYS A 43 -5.98 1.99 8.41
N GLY A 44 -6.14 0.84 7.74
CA GLY A 44 -7.40 0.09 7.65
C GLY A 44 -8.55 0.81 6.90
N ASN A 45 -8.26 1.90 6.19
CA ASN A 45 -9.26 2.69 5.46
C ASN A 45 -9.01 2.67 3.96
N ILE A 46 -10.08 2.55 3.18
CA ILE A 46 -10.02 2.58 1.71
C ILE A 46 -10.24 4.00 1.17
N GLY A 47 -9.43 4.38 0.18
CA GLY A 47 -9.58 5.63 -0.54
C GLY A 47 -10.73 5.61 -1.55
N VAL A 48 -11.05 6.80 -2.07
CA VAL A 48 -12.07 6.98 -3.13
C VAL A 48 -11.51 6.65 -4.51
N VAL A 49 -12.32 6.05 -5.38
CA VAL A 49 -11.89 5.54 -6.69
C VAL A 49 -11.45 6.69 -7.61
N GLU A 50 -12.02 7.87 -7.46
CA GLU A 50 -11.70 9.07 -8.25
C GLU A 50 -10.27 9.55 -8.01
N LYS A 51 -9.62 9.13 -6.92
CA LYS A 51 -8.23 9.44 -6.61
C LYS A 51 -7.24 8.39 -7.12
N ILE A 52 -7.69 7.40 -7.87
CA ILE A 52 -6.83 6.47 -8.61
C ILE A 52 -6.51 7.09 -9.99
N GLU A 53 -5.27 6.97 -10.46
CA GLU A 53 -4.90 7.30 -11.84
C GLU A 53 -5.70 6.43 -12.83
N LYS A 54 -6.08 7.01 -13.97
CA LYS A 54 -6.82 6.24 -14.99
C LYS A 54 -5.93 5.17 -15.63
N ASP A 55 -4.67 5.54 -15.86
CA ASP A 55 -3.69 4.73 -16.56
C ASP A 55 -3.20 3.58 -15.67
N ARG A 56 -3.01 2.44 -16.32
CA ARG A 56 -2.31 1.30 -15.73
C ARG A 56 -0.83 1.62 -15.74
N PHE A 57 -0.13 1.43 -14.62
CA PHE A 57 1.33 1.62 -14.61
C PHE A 57 2.12 0.31 -14.67
N ILE A 58 1.55 -0.80 -14.16
CA ILE A 58 2.11 -2.14 -14.29
C ILE A 58 1.02 -3.20 -14.08
N GLU A 59 1.10 -4.34 -14.79
CA GLU A 59 0.09 -5.41 -14.73
C GLU A 59 0.53 -6.64 -13.91
N TYR A 60 1.75 -6.61 -13.38
CA TYR A 60 2.39 -7.71 -12.66
C TYR A 60 3.23 -7.17 -11.50
N TYR A 61 3.60 -8.02 -10.55
CA TYR A 61 4.57 -7.68 -9.51
C TYR A 61 5.98 -7.65 -10.13
N PRO A 62 6.76 -6.57 -9.98
CA PRO A 62 8.15 -6.56 -10.45
C PRO A 62 8.96 -7.68 -9.80
N ASP A 63 9.99 -8.19 -10.48
CA ASP A 63 10.84 -9.30 -9.99
C ASP A 63 11.43 -9.04 -8.59
N LEU A 64 11.70 -7.77 -8.26
CA LEU A 64 12.16 -7.37 -6.91
C LEU A 64 11.15 -7.65 -5.79
N TYR A 65 9.91 -7.97 -6.14
CA TYR A 65 8.78 -8.27 -5.24
C TYR A 65 8.30 -9.72 -5.40
N GLU A 66 9.09 -10.59 -6.04
CA GLU A 66 8.77 -12.02 -6.12
C GLU A 66 8.57 -12.62 -4.72
N GLY A 67 7.49 -13.38 -4.55
CA GLY A 67 7.10 -13.98 -3.26
C GLY A 67 6.41 -13.04 -2.26
N VAL A 68 6.39 -11.73 -2.50
CA VAL A 68 5.70 -10.75 -1.62
C VAL A 68 4.19 -10.69 -1.88
N ASN A 69 3.74 -11.20 -3.03
CA ASN A 69 2.33 -11.22 -3.44
C ASN A 69 1.43 -11.93 -2.41
N GLU A 70 1.85 -13.07 -1.86
CA GLU A 70 1.07 -13.80 -0.86
C GLU A 70 0.94 -13.02 0.46
N LEU A 71 2.00 -12.31 0.86
CA LEU A 71 1.99 -11.44 2.04
C LEU A 71 1.03 -10.27 1.83
N ILE A 72 1.08 -9.61 0.66
CA ILE A 72 0.17 -8.52 0.32
C ILE A 72 -1.30 -9.00 0.31
N MET A 73 -1.56 -10.19 -0.24
CA MET A 73 -2.91 -10.78 -0.20
C MET A 73 -3.38 -11.04 1.24
N GLY A 74 -2.51 -11.61 2.08
CA GLY A 74 -2.82 -11.84 3.50
C GLY A 74 -3.14 -10.54 4.24
N LEU A 75 -2.32 -9.51 4.05
CA LEU A 75 -2.55 -8.19 4.65
C LEU A 75 -3.84 -7.53 4.14
N LEU A 76 -4.16 -7.69 2.86
CA LEU A 76 -5.41 -7.18 2.29
C LEU A 76 -6.63 -7.88 2.90
N ILE A 77 -6.57 -9.21 3.04
CA ILE A 77 -7.64 -9.99 3.67
C ILE A 77 -7.83 -9.56 5.12
N ASP A 78 -6.75 -9.42 5.89
CA ASP A 78 -6.80 -8.99 7.30
C ASP A 78 -7.41 -7.59 7.43
N ALA A 79 -6.96 -6.62 6.62
CA ALA A 79 -7.54 -5.27 6.60
C ALA A 79 -9.03 -5.26 6.23
N GLU A 80 -9.44 -6.09 5.26
CA GLU A 80 -10.86 -6.22 4.88
C GLU A 80 -11.70 -6.96 5.92
N MET A 81 -11.11 -7.89 6.68
CA MET A 81 -11.77 -8.52 7.82
C MET A 81 -12.10 -7.47 8.88
N GLU A 82 -11.12 -6.65 9.26
CA GLU A 82 -11.32 -5.57 10.23
C GLU A 82 -12.36 -4.56 9.73
N ARG A 83 -12.22 -4.06 8.49
CA ARG A 83 -13.13 -3.06 7.92
C ARG A 83 -14.57 -3.54 7.79
N ARG A 84 -14.78 -4.85 7.60
CA ARG A 84 -16.12 -5.47 7.42
C ARG A 84 -16.64 -6.13 8.71
N ASP A 85 -15.95 -5.95 9.84
CA ASP A 85 -16.26 -6.59 11.11
C ASP A 85 -16.47 -8.11 10.95
N ILE A 86 -15.51 -8.76 10.29
CA ILE A 86 -15.44 -10.22 10.13
C ILE A 86 -14.55 -10.77 11.24
N GLN A 87 -15.20 -11.46 12.17
CA GLN A 87 -14.54 -12.06 13.32
C GLN A 87 -13.67 -13.26 12.90
N ARG A 88 -12.51 -13.46 13.53
CA ARG A 88 -11.53 -14.51 13.16
C ARG A 88 -12.06 -15.94 13.28
N GLN A 89 -13.09 -16.15 14.10
CA GLN A 89 -13.79 -17.42 14.26
C GLN A 89 -14.83 -17.70 13.16
N ASP A 90 -15.25 -16.69 12.39
CA ASP A 90 -16.24 -16.84 11.33
C ASP A 90 -15.59 -17.36 10.04
N LYS A 91 -15.25 -18.65 10.05
CA LYS A 91 -14.59 -19.33 8.93
C LYS A 91 -15.32 -19.13 7.60
N ARG A 92 -16.65 -19.13 7.61
CA ARG A 92 -17.46 -19.00 6.39
C ARG A 92 -17.35 -17.61 5.78
N ARG A 93 -17.42 -16.54 6.59
CA ARG A 93 -17.25 -15.17 6.06
C ARG A 93 -15.82 -14.93 5.59
N ILE A 94 -14.83 -15.50 6.28
CA ILE A 94 -13.42 -15.45 5.85
C ILE A 94 -13.24 -16.14 4.50
N GLU A 95 -13.76 -17.36 4.33
CA GLU A 95 -13.68 -18.09 3.07
C GLU A 95 -14.34 -17.32 1.91
N ASN A 96 -15.53 -16.74 2.14
CA ASN A 96 -16.19 -15.90 1.14
C ASN A 96 -15.36 -14.67 0.76
N LEU A 97 -14.71 -14.03 1.74
CA LEU A 97 -13.81 -12.90 1.49
C LEU A 97 -12.57 -13.32 0.69
N MET A 98 -11.99 -14.48 1.00
CA MET A 98 -10.87 -15.02 0.24
C MET A 98 -11.25 -15.30 -1.22
N LEU A 99 -12.42 -15.90 -1.46
CA LEU A 99 -12.95 -16.14 -2.81
C LEU A 99 -13.27 -14.84 -3.56
N GLU A 100 -13.65 -13.77 -2.85
CA GLU A 100 -13.86 -12.44 -3.45
C GLU A 100 -12.54 -11.79 -3.88
N ILE A 101 -11.46 -11.97 -3.11
CA ILE A 101 -10.17 -11.28 -3.30
C ILE A 101 -9.21 -12.06 -4.21
N ILE A 102 -9.19 -13.39 -4.14
CA ILE A 102 -8.16 -14.22 -4.78
C ILE A 102 -8.66 -14.77 -6.12
N ASP A 103 -7.81 -14.68 -7.14
CA ASP A 103 -7.99 -15.39 -8.41
C ASP A 103 -6.67 -16.04 -8.84
N HIS A 104 -6.58 -17.35 -8.70
CA HIS A 104 -5.38 -18.13 -9.03
C HIS A 104 -5.00 -18.09 -10.51
N ASN A 105 -5.95 -17.77 -11.40
CA ASN A 105 -5.69 -17.69 -12.85
C ASN A 105 -5.13 -16.34 -13.27
N SER A 106 -5.24 -15.32 -12.42
CA SER A 106 -4.66 -14.00 -12.68
C SER A 106 -3.14 -13.98 -12.45
N VAL A 107 -2.45 -13.10 -13.17
CA VAL A 107 -1.00 -12.87 -13.03
C VAL A 107 -0.65 -12.38 -11.62
N THR A 108 -1.51 -11.56 -11.02
CA THR A 108 -1.31 -10.97 -9.68
C THR A 108 -1.87 -11.82 -8.55
N LYS A 109 -2.49 -12.98 -8.87
CA LYS A 109 -3.24 -13.83 -7.94
C LYS A 109 -4.45 -13.16 -7.27
N LEU A 110 -4.85 -12.00 -7.77
CA LEU A 110 -5.97 -11.20 -7.27
C LEU A 110 -7.10 -11.14 -8.30
N SER A 111 -8.32 -11.24 -7.81
CA SER A 111 -9.52 -10.94 -8.58
C SER A 111 -9.57 -9.45 -8.97
N GLU A 112 -10.56 -9.07 -9.77
CA GLU A 112 -10.80 -7.64 -10.07
C GLU A 112 -11.11 -6.83 -8.81
N THR A 113 -11.93 -7.39 -7.90
CA THR A 113 -12.25 -6.77 -6.61
C THR A 113 -11.02 -6.64 -5.72
N GLY A 114 -10.19 -7.68 -5.63
CA GLY A 114 -8.95 -7.64 -4.86
C GLY A 114 -7.98 -6.58 -5.39
N MET A 115 -7.85 -6.46 -6.71
CA MET A 115 -7.03 -5.43 -7.35
C MET A 115 -7.59 -4.01 -7.13
N GLU A 116 -8.92 -3.83 -7.19
CA GLU A 116 -9.54 -2.54 -6.88
C GLU A 116 -9.27 -2.14 -5.43
N LEU A 117 -9.48 -3.05 -4.48
CA LEU A 117 -9.23 -2.79 -3.06
C LEU A 117 -7.78 -2.40 -2.81
N LEU A 118 -6.81 -3.12 -3.39
CA LEU A 118 -5.39 -2.73 -3.30
C LEU A 118 -5.15 -1.29 -3.75
N ASN A 119 -5.64 -0.92 -4.93
CA ASN A 119 -5.44 0.42 -5.46
C ASN A 119 -6.10 1.49 -4.57
N ARG A 120 -7.24 1.18 -3.95
CA ARG A 120 -7.94 2.08 -3.01
C ARG A 120 -7.23 2.20 -1.67
N TYR A 121 -6.65 1.12 -1.14
CA TYR A 121 -5.78 1.21 0.04
C TYR A 121 -4.54 2.07 -0.27
N ALA A 122 -3.91 1.89 -1.44
CA ALA A 122 -2.82 2.74 -1.85
C ALA A 122 -3.22 4.23 -1.89
N VAL A 123 -4.45 4.57 -2.31
CA VAL A 123 -4.95 5.95 -2.25
C VAL A 123 -4.96 6.49 -0.83
N SER A 124 -5.53 5.74 0.11
CA SER A 124 -5.61 6.14 1.52
C SER A 124 -4.23 6.32 2.14
N GLY A 125 -3.27 5.44 1.81
CA GLY A 125 -1.90 5.59 2.30
C GLY A 125 -1.14 6.73 1.64
N MET A 126 -1.39 7.04 0.36
CA MET A 126 -0.83 8.25 -0.26
C MET A 126 -1.35 9.53 0.43
N GLU A 127 -2.64 9.58 0.77
CA GLU A 127 -3.18 10.68 1.56
C GLU A 127 -2.50 10.79 2.92
N LEU A 128 -2.36 9.66 3.64
CA LEU A 128 -1.68 9.61 4.92
C LEU A 128 -0.22 10.11 4.82
N ILE A 129 0.53 9.62 3.83
CA ILE A 129 1.91 10.03 3.57
C ILE A 129 1.97 11.53 3.29
N ARG A 130 1.15 12.05 2.37
CA ARG A 130 1.15 13.46 1.98
C ARG A 130 0.85 14.38 3.16
N ASP A 131 -0.08 13.98 4.01
CA ASP A 131 -0.61 14.83 5.08
C ASP A 131 0.32 14.83 6.31
N ASN A 132 1.20 13.83 6.46
CA ASN A 132 2.06 13.66 7.66
C ASN A 132 3.57 13.71 7.39
N ILE A 133 4.01 13.50 6.15
CA ILE A 133 5.43 13.50 5.81
C ILE A 133 5.74 14.77 5.00
N PRO A 134 6.60 15.66 5.52
CA PRO A 134 7.06 16.81 4.75
C PRO A 134 7.75 16.38 3.45
N LYS A 135 7.54 17.14 2.38
CA LYS A 135 8.26 16.91 1.12
C LYS A 135 9.76 17.02 1.36
N THR A 136 10.49 16.03 0.89
CA THR A 136 11.95 15.96 0.97
C THR A 136 12.54 15.46 -0.35
N SER A 137 13.78 15.82 -0.63
CA SER A 137 14.58 15.25 -1.72
C SER A 137 15.39 14.04 -1.29
N GLU A 138 15.47 13.75 0.01
CA GLU A 138 16.28 12.67 0.56
C GLU A 138 15.43 11.46 0.91
N LEU A 139 15.75 10.31 0.30
CA LEU A 139 15.02 9.07 0.54
C LEU A 139 15.15 8.63 2.00
N GLU A 140 16.33 8.79 2.58
CA GLU A 140 16.62 8.41 3.96
C GLU A 140 15.72 9.16 4.95
N THR A 141 15.63 10.49 4.78
CA THR A 141 14.74 11.35 5.56
C THR A 141 13.28 10.94 5.38
N PHE A 142 12.84 10.65 4.14
CA PHE A 142 11.50 10.14 3.90
C PHE A 142 11.24 8.82 4.65
N LEU A 143 12.17 7.87 4.60
CA LEU A 143 12.01 6.55 5.23
C LEU A 143 11.96 6.65 6.76
N ILE A 144 12.68 7.58 7.38
CA ILE A 144 12.59 7.84 8.82
C ILE A 144 11.17 8.32 9.19
N HIS A 145 10.63 9.29 8.45
CA HIS A 145 9.26 9.76 8.69
C HIS A 145 8.23 8.67 8.41
N TYR A 146 8.43 7.88 7.36
CA TYR A 146 7.56 6.78 7.00
C TYR A 146 7.55 5.69 8.07
N TYR A 147 8.70 5.34 8.64
CA TYR A 147 8.79 4.42 9.78
C TYR A 147 8.01 4.97 10.99
N ASN A 148 8.21 6.23 11.34
CA ASN A 148 7.51 6.86 12.47
C ASN A 148 5.99 6.92 12.25
N LEU A 149 5.55 7.09 11.00
CA LEU A 149 4.13 7.09 10.63
C LEU A 149 3.44 5.74 10.88
N LEU A 150 4.19 4.63 10.75
CA LEU A 150 3.67 3.27 10.93
C LEU A 150 3.97 2.69 12.30
N LYS A 151 4.66 3.43 13.17
CA LYS A 151 5.02 2.95 14.49
C LYS A 151 3.74 2.85 15.35
N PRO A 152 3.41 1.68 15.90
CA PRO A 152 2.34 1.56 16.88
C PRO A 152 2.64 2.46 18.09
N GLU A 153 1.62 3.10 18.67
CA GLU A 153 1.75 3.88 19.91
C GLU A 153 1.96 2.98 21.14
N GLU A 154 3.09 2.27 21.24
CA GLU A 154 3.45 1.57 22.49
C GLU A 154 4.95 1.73 22.81
N ASP A 155 5.25 2.67 23.72
CA ASP A 155 6.32 2.64 24.75
C ASP A 155 6.44 4.00 25.50
N ILE A 156 5.34 4.53 26.05
CA ILE A 156 5.40 5.62 27.06
C ILE A 156 4.93 5.14 28.46
N LEU A 157 4.44 3.89 28.58
CA LEU A 157 3.82 3.40 29.82
C LEU A 157 4.69 2.44 30.66
N ILE A 158 6.00 2.34 30.41
CA ILE A 158 6.91 1.55 31.26
C ILE A 158 8.12 2.39 31.69
N LEU A 159 7.93 3.61 32.22
CA LEU A 159 8.94 4.33 33.04
C LEU A 159 8.28 5.40 33.95
N GLN A 160 7.22 5.04 34.69
CA GLN A 160 6.77 5.81 35.85
C GLN A 160 6.75 4.95 37.10
#